data_AF-A0A358N001-F1
#
_entry.id   AF-A0A358N001-F1
#
_cell.length_a   1.000
_cell.length_b   1.000
_cell.length_c   1.000
_cell.angle_alpha   90.00
_cell.angle_beta   90.00
_cell.angle_gamma   90.00
#
_symmetry.space_group_name_H-M   'P 1'
#
loop_
_entity.id
_entity.type
_entity.pdbx_description
1 polymer ?
#
loop_
_entity_poly.entity_id
_entity_poly.type
_entity_poly.pdbx_seq_one_letter_code
_entity_poly.pdbx_strand_id
1 'polypeptide(L)'
;MFPFLSIIACVIGVLTMMIATLALAQTDTPDVAQIETYEQDQKALDRTKFRIEQIKVEISDILKLREQQKQNETNKAEIAEMLAELNAIEKELAEQKKVKIVIPMIDPKARETATDMQAQHAQLEEQIAQLEQDLRDRKDKSEANVTVLPQGSGLNFNPHFVECAAESFVMHTETPQKRIRTANAAKAEKFIALMELAANGKNDSIVFLVRSDGLGTFRTLKGLCDQRSIRNGKLPVVGQGRIDLSAFTEKKN
;
A
#
# COMPACT_ATOMS: atom_id res chain seq x y z
N MET A 1 -52.17 -77.01 92.33
CA MET A 1 -51.39 -76.29 91.30
C MET A 1 -52.35 -75.36 90.58
N PHE A 2 -52.08 -74.06 90.59
CA PHE A 2 -53.06 -73.03 90.22
C PHE A 2 -53.14 -72.86 88.70
N PRO A 3 -54.30 -73.12 88.07
CA PRO A 3 -54.50 -72.99 86.62
C PRO A 3 -54.34 -71.54 86.10
N PHE A 4 -54.35 -70.55 87.00
CA PHE A 4 -54.22 -69.14 86.66
C PHE A 4 -52.81 -68.74 86.20
N LEU A 5 -51.77 -69.34 86.78
CA LEU A 5 -50.38 -68.97 86.48
C LEU A 5 -49.96 -69.45 85.08
N SER A 6 -50.45 -70.62 84.65
CA SER A 6 -50.19 -71.16 83.31
C SER A 6 -50.86 -70.34 82.20
N ILE A 7 -52.05 -69.78 82.45
CA ILE A 7 -52.73 -68.92 81.48
C ILE A 7 -51.96 -67.61 81.31
N ILE A 8 -51.53 -66.98 82.41
CA ILE A 8 -50.76 -65.72 82.35
C ILE A 8 -49.42 -65.94 81.64
N ALA A 9 -48.69 -67.01 81.95
CA ALA A 9 -47.42 -67.32 81.28
C ALA A 9 -47.59 -67.57 79.77
N CYS A 10 -48.68 -68.25 79.38
CA CYS A 10 -48.99 -68.48 77.96
C CYS A 10 -49.30 -67.16 77.24
N VAL A 11 -50.14 -66.29 77.82
CA VAL A 11 -50.49 -65.00 77.21
C VAL A 11 -49.27 -64.10 77.09
N ILE A 12 -48.43 -64.03 78.11
CA ILE A 12 -47.19 -63.24 78.05
C ILE A 12 -46.24 -63.80 76.99
N GLY A 13 -46.10 -65.13 76.89
CA GLY A 13 -45.25 -65.78 75.88
C GLY A 13 -45.71 -65.53 74.44
N VAL A 14 -47.03 -65.58 74.18
CA VAL A 14 -47.57 -65.25 72.86
C VAL A 14 -47.36 -63.76 72.54
N LEU A 15 -47.56 -62.87 73.52
CA LEU A 15 -47.37 -61.44 73.34
C LEU A 15 -45.89 -61.09 73.08
N THR A 16 -44.94 -61.69 73.81
CA THR A 16 -43.51 -61.45 73.61
C THR A 16 -43.02 -62.00 72.27
N MET A 17 -43.54 -63.15 71.81
CA MET A 17 -43.24 -63.67 70.48
C MET A 17 -43.80 -62.77 69.36
N MET A 18 -45.00 -62.22 69.55
CA MET A 18 -45.58 -61.27 68.59
C MET A 18 -44.80 -59.95 68.54
N ILE A 19 -44.36 -59.43 69.68
CA ILE A 19 -43.53 -58.21 69.73
C ILE A 19 -42.16 -58.46 69.11
N ALA A 20 -41.52 -59.60 69.39
CA ALA A 20 -40.22 -59.94 68.82
C ALA A 20 -40.28 -60.07 67.28
N THR A 21 -41.34 -60.70 66.75
CA THR A 21 -41.54 -60.82 65.29
C THR A 21 -41.83 -59.48 64.62
N LEU A 22 -42.63 -58.60 65.25
CA LEU A 22 -42.87 -57.24 64.76
C LEU A 22 -41.62 -56.36 64.82
N ALA A 23 -40.83 -56.46 65.89
CA ALA A 23 -39.57 -55.74 66.01
C ALA A 23 -38.58 -56.20 64.93
N LEU A 24 -38.41 -57.51 64.74
CA LEU A 24 -37.57 -58.07 63.66
C LEU A 24 -38.04 -57.63 62.26
N ALA A 25 -39.35 -57.62 62.00
CA ALA A 25 -39.91 -57.16 60.74
C ALA A 25 -39.72 -55.65 60.48
N GLN A 26 -39.51 -54.85 61.54
CA GLN A 26 -39.16 -53.42 61.42
C GLN A 26 -37.65 -53.18 61.29
N THR A 27 -36.81 -54.15 61.71
CA THR A 27 -35.35 -54.10 61.52
C THR A 27 -34.91 -54.58 60.13
N ASP A 28 -35.80 -55.18 59.33
CA ASP A 28 -35.61 -55.33 57.87
C ASP A 28 -35.69 -53.93 57.24
N THR A 29 -34.52 -53.30 57.18
CA THR A 29 -34.30 -51.86 57.12
C THR A 29 -34.49 -51.32 55.69
N PRO A 30 -35.45 -50.39 55.46
CA PRO A 30 -35.57 -49.70 54.17
C PRO A 30 -34.38 -48.76 53.85
N ASP A 31 -33.59 -48.39 54.86
CA ASP A 31 -32.50 -47.41 54.75
C ASP A 31 -31.26 -47.98 54.03
N VAL A 32 -30.91 -49.25 54.29
CA VAL A 32 -29.79 -49.92 53.61
C VAL A 32 -30.11 -50.21 52.14
N ALA A 33 -31.35 -50.62 51.86
CA ALA A 33 -31.81 -50.84 50.48
C ALA A 33 -31.81 -49.54 49.66
N GLN A 34 -32.17 -48.40 50.26
CA GLN A 34 -32.13 -47.10 49.59
C GLN A 34 -30.69 -46.66 49.26
N ILE A 35 -29.74 -46.90 50.17
CA ILE A 35 -28.31 -46.60 49.95
C ILE A 35 -27.76 -47.46 48.80
N GLU A 36 -28.07 -48.76 48.76
CA GLU A 36 -27.63 -49.64 47.68
C GLU A 36 -28.21 -49.21 46.32
N THR A 37 -29.48 -48.81 46.26
CA THR A 37 -30.09 -48.30 45.01
C THR A 37 -29.44 -46.99 44.54
N TYR A 38 -29.16 -46.07 45.46
CA TYR A 38 -28.49 -44.81 45.13
C TYR A 38 -27.06 -45.01 44.61
N GLU A 39 -26.31 -45.95 45.20
CA GLU A 39 -24.99 -46.32 44.69
C GLU A 39 -25.05 -46.95 43.29
N GLN A 40 -26.07 -47.76 43.02
CA GLN A 40 -26.30 -48.33 41.69
C GLN A 40 -26.64 -47.25 40.66
N ASP A 41 -27.50 -46.30 41.04
CA ASP A 41 -27.90 -45.18 40.19
C ASP A 41 -26.72 -44.24 39.90
N GLN A 42 -25.85 -43.96 40.88
CA GLN A 42 -24.62 -43.20 40.64
C GLN A 42 -23.70 -43.92 39.66
N LYS A 43 -23.47 -45.23 39.84
CA LYS A 43 -22.67 -46.03 38.90
C LYS A 43 -23.27 -46.05 37.51
N ALA A 44 -24.60 -46.10 37.39
CA ALA A 44 -25.30 -46.03 36.11
C ALA A 44 -25.17 -44.64 35.46
N LEU A 45 -25.25 -43.55 36.24
CA LEU A 45 -25.04 -42.19 35.76
C LEU A 45 -23.61 -41.98 35.25
N ASP A 46 -22.61 -42.47 35.98
CA ASP A 46 -21.21 -42.32 35.58
C ASP A 46 -20.88 -43.12 34.33
N ARG A 47 -21.39 -44.35 34.21
CA ARG A 47 -21.32 -45.13 32.96
C ARG A 47 -21.98 -44.40 31.80
N THR A 48 -23.15 -43.82 32.03
CA THR A 48 -23.91 -43.08 31.01
C THR A 48 -23.16 -41.82 30.57
N LYS A 49 -22.62 -41.05 31.52
CA LYS A 49 -21.80 -39.86 31.24
C LYS A 49 -20.56 -40.21 30.42
N PHE A 50 -19.84 -41.26 30.82
CA PHE A 50 -18.69 -41.74 30.07
C PHE A 50 -19.08 -42.15 28.64
N ARG A 51 -20.22 -42.81 28.47
CA ARG A 51 -20.72 -43.18 27.14
C ARG A 51 -21.08 -41.96 26.30
N ILE A 52 -21.70 -40.95 26.89
CA ILE A 52 -22.00 -39.68 26.22
C ILE A 52 -20.70 -38.99 25.78
N GLU A 53 -19.68 -38.99 26.64
CA GLU A 53 -18.39 -38.38 26.32
C GLU A 53 -17.70 -39.11 25.15
N GLN A 54 -17.68 -40.44 25.17
CA GLN A 54 -17.19 -41.25 24.04
C GLN A 54 -17.92 -40.92 22.74
N ILE A 55 -19.26 -40.89 22.77
CA ILE A 55 -20.07 -40.58 21.60
C ILE A 55 -19.81 -39.15 21.10
N LYS A 56 -19.60 -38.17 21.99
CA LYS A 56 -19.25 -36.80 21.59
C LYS A 56 -17.92 -36.75 20.84
N VAL A 57 -16.91 -37.48 21.30
CA VAL A 57 -15.61 -37.57 20.63
C VAL A 57 -15.78 -38.21 19.25
N GLU A 58 -16.47 -39.35 19.16
CA GLU A 58 -16.75 -40.04 17.90
C GLU A 58 -17.48 -39.13 16.89
N ILE A 59 -18.52 -38.40 17.33
CA ILE A 59 -19.23 -37.43 16.48
C ILE A 59 -18.28 -36.33 16.01
N SER A 60 -17.42 -35.82 16.89
CA SER A 60 -16.48 -34.76 16.52
C SER A 60 -15.47 -35.21 15.46
N ASP A 61 -15.00 -36.46 15.55
CA ASP A 61 -14.07 -37.03 14.58
C ASP A 61 -14.77 -37.31 13.24
N ILE A 62 -16.01 -37.80 13.27
CA ILE A 62 -16.83 -37.98 12.06
C ILE A 62 -17.10 -36.63 11.36
N LEU A 63 -17.38 -35.57 12.12
CA LEU A 63 -17.60 -34.24 11.56
C LEU A 63 -16.34 -33.70 10.87
N LYS A 64 -15.17 -33.83 11.52
CA LYS A 64 -13.88 -33.45 10.92
C LYS A 64 -13.60 -34.25 9.65
N LEU A 65 -13.84 -35.57 9.68
CA LEU A 65 -13.63 -36.44 8.53
C LEU A 65 -14.54 -36.05 7.35
N ARG A 66 -15.81 -35.73 7.64
CA ARG A 66 -16.78 -35.26 6.64
C ARG A 66 -16.38 -33.92 6.04
N GLU A 67 -15.88 -32.99 6.86
CA GLU A 67 -15.39 -31.70 6.39
C GLU A 67 -14.15 -31.87 5.48
N GLN A 68 -13.21 -32.73 5.87
CA GLN A 68 -12.06 -33.07 5.03
C GLN A 68 -12.48 -33.75 3.72
N GLN A 69 -13.46 -34.65 3.75
CA GLN A 69 -13.99 -35.27 2.53
C GLN A 69 -14.60 -34.22 1.61
N LYS A 70 -15.40 -33.30 2.15
CA LYS A 70 -15.99 -32.21 1.36
C LYS A 70 -14.92 -31.31 0.75
N GLN A 71 -13.89 -30.93 1.50
CA GLN A 71 -12.75 -30.17 0.98
C GLN A 71 -12.00 -30.93 -0.11
N ASN A 72 -11.80 -32.24 0.06
CA ASN A 72 -11.16 -33.06 -0.95
C ASN A 72 -12.00 -33.19 -2.23
N GLU A 73 -13.33 -33.25 -2.11
CA GLU A 73 -14.25 -33.25 -3.26
C GLU A 73 -14.22 -31.92 -4.00
N THR A 74 -14.25 -30.78 -3.30
CA THR A 74 -14.12 -29.45 -3.93
C THR A 74 -12.78 -29.30 -4.63
N ASN A 75 -11.68 -29.66 -3.97
CA ASN A 75 -10.35 -29.57 -4.55
C ASN A 75 -10.22 -30.47 -5.80
N LYS A 76 -10.82 -31.67 -5.77
CA LYS A 76 -10.86 -32.56 -6.95
C LYS A 76 -11.67 -31.96 -8.11
N ALA A 77 -12.78 -31.30 -7.82
CA ALA A 77 -13.59 -30.63 -8.83
C ALA A 77 -12.83 -29.46 -9.47
N GLU A 78 -12.18 -28.62 -8.66
CA GLU A 78 -11.35 -27.51 -9.14
C GLU A 78 -10.18 -28.01 -9.99
N ILE A 79 -9.50 -29.09 -9.58
CA ILE A 79 -8.43 -29.70 -10.38
C ILE A 79 -8.96 -30.24 -11.71
N ALA A 80 -10.14 -30.88 -11.72
CA ALA A 80 -10.74 -31.39 -12.94
C ALA A 80 -11.11 -30.26 -13.92
N GLU A 81 -11.61 -29.13 -13.40
CA GLU A 81 -11.90 -27.94 -14.19
C GLU A 81 -10.63 -27.34 -14.80
N MET A 82 -9.59 -27.11 -13.99
CA MET A 82 -8.28 -26.63 -14.49
C MET A 82 -7.68 -27.57 -15.54
N LEU A 83 -7.79 -28.89 -15.36
CA LEU A 83 -7.33 -29.85 -16.36
C LEU A 83 -8.14 -29.77 -17.66
N ALA A 84 -9.45 -29.51 -17.59
CA ALA A 84 -10.28 -29.32 -18.77
C ALA A 84 -9.89 -28.04 -19.53
N GLU A 85 -9.62 -26.95 -18.82
CA GLU A 85 -9.10 -25.70 -19.39
C GLU A 85 -7.75 -25.91 -20.08
N LEU A 86 -6.79 -26.57 -19.42
CA LEU A 86 -5.49 -26.87 -20.02
C LEU A 86 -5.62 -27.70 -21.30
N ASN A 87 -6.49 -28.72 -21.31
CA ASN A 87 -6.77 -29.50 -22.50
C ASN A 87 -7.41 -28.68 -23.63
N ALA A 88 -8.28 -27.71 -23.30
CA ALA A 88 -8.86 -26.81 -24.28
C ALA A 88 -7.78 -25.89 -24.90
N ILE A 89 -6.92 -25.30 -24.07
CA ILE A 89 -5.80 -24.47 -24.52
C ILE A 89 -4.82 -25.30 -25.37
N GLU A 90 -4.52 -26.53 -24.98
CA GLU A 90 -3.65 -27.43 -25.78
C GLU A 90 -4.27 -27.75 -27.14
N LYS A 91 -5.59 -27.95 -27.22
CA LYS A 91 -6.29 -28.12 -28.50
C LYS A 91 -6.23 -26.88 -29.35
N GLU A 92 -6.50 -25.70 -28.80
CA GLU A 92 -6.39 -24.42 -29.51
C GLU A 92 -4.96 -24.20 -30.01
N LEU A 93 -3.96 -24.49 -29.18
CA LEU A 93 -2.55 -24.36 -29.55
C LEU A 93 -2.14 -25.40 -30.61
N ALA A 94 -2.70 -26.61 -30.55
CA ALA A 94 -2.51 -27.62 -31.59
C ALA A 94 -3.20 -27.23 -32.90
N GLU A 95 -4.36 -26.58 -32.86
CA GLU A 95 -5.04 -26.01 -34.02
C GLU A 95 -4.23 -24.85 -34.61
N GLN A 96 -3.75 -23.92 -33.78
CA GLN A 96 -2.84 -22.85 -34.20
C GLN A 96 -1.55 -23.39 -34.82
N LYS A 97 -0.99 -24.49 -34.29
CA LYS A 97 0.17 -25.17 -34.90
C LYS A 97 -0.17 -25.90 -36.20
N LYS A 98 -1.41 -26.40 -36.35
CA LYS A 98 -1.92 -27.04 -37.58
C LYS A 98 -2.33 -26.03 -38.64
N VAL A 99 -2.54 -24.76 -38.28
CA VAL A 99 -2.44 -23.64 -39.24
C VAL A 99 -1.00 -23.62 -39.70
N LYS A 100 -0.70 -24.47 -40.70
CA LYS A 100 0.44 -24.33 -41.57
C LYS A 100 0.44 -22.87 -41.98
N ILE A 101 1.42 -22.13 -41.47
CA ILE A 101 1.85 -20.90 -42.09
C ILE A 101 2.21 -21.33 -43.52
N VAL A 102 1.26 -21.17 -44.44
CA VAL A 102 1.59 -21.09 -45.87
C VAL A 102 2.35 -19.78 -45.92
N ILE A 103 3.65 -19.86 -45.67
CA ILE A 103 4.56 -18.78 -46.01
C ILE A 103 4.35 -18.66 -47.52
N PRO A 104 3.72 -17.59 -48.03
CA PRO A 104 3.75 -17.35 -49.46
C PRO A 104 5.24 -17.36 -49.80
N MET A 105 5.67 -18.15 -50.79
CA MET A 105 7.03 -18.03 -51.29
C MET A 105 7.18 -16.56 -51.68
N ILE A 106 7.83 -15.77 -50.82
CA ILE A 106 8.08 -14.36 -51.07
C ILE A 106 8.92 -14.37 -52.34
N ASP A 107 8.37 -13.79 -53.41
CA ASP A 107 9.07 -13.62 -54.68
C ASP A 107 10.48 -13.08 -54.35
N PRO A 108 11.57 -13.70 -54.83
CA PRO A 108 12.92 -13.23 -54.54
C PRO A 108 13.16 -11.76 -54.92
N LYS A 109 12.27 -11.15 -55.72
CA LYS A 109 12.26 -9.70 -56.02
C LYS A 109 11.60 -8.81 -54.96
N ALA A 110 10.80 -9.39 -54.05
CA ALA A 110 10.13 -8.69 -52.96
C ALA A 110 10.85 -8.85 -51.61
N ARG A 111 12.00 -9.54 -51.59
CA ARG A 111 12.93 -9.45 -50.47
C ARG A 111 13.67 -8.14 -50.61
N GLU A 112 13.42 -7.20 -49.69
CA GLU A 112 14.40 -6.17 -49.37
C GLU A 112 15.73 -6.91 -49.16
N THR A 113 16.63 -6.78 -50.12
CA THR A 113 17.88 -7.52 -50.10
C THR A 113 18.74 -6.88 -49.02
N ALA A 114 19.73 -7.60 -48.46
CA ALA A 114 20.65 -7.02 -47.49
C ALA A 114 21.29 -5.70 -47.98
N THR A 115 21.36 -5.52 -49.31
CA THR A 115 21.78 -4.29 -49.98
C THR A 115 20.81 -3.11 -49.80
N ASP A 116 19.50 -3.36 -49.82
CA ASP A 116 18.48 -2.32 -49.66
C ASP A 116 18.43 -1.86 -48.19
N MET A 117 18.55 -2.82 -47.25
CA MET A 117 18.69 -2.52 -45.84
C MET A 117 19.97 -1.75 -45.53
N GLN A 118 21.09 -2.09 -46.18
CA GLN A 118 22.34 -1.34 -46.07
C GLN A 118 22.23 0.07 -46.64
N ALA A 119 21.52 0.24 -47.76
CA ALA A 119 21.27 1.55 -48.35
C ALA A 119 20.39 2.44 -47.44
N GLN A 120 19.34 1.87 -46.83
CA GLN A 120 18.51 2.58 -45.85
C GLN A 120 19.32 2.96 -44.59
N HIS A 121 20.20 2.08 -44.12
CA HIS A 121 21.07 2.36 -42.97
C HIS A 121 22.01 3.54 -43.26
N ALA A 122 22.64 3.55 -44.45
CA ALA A 122 23.51 4.64 -44.86
C ALA A 122 22.76 5.98 -44.98
N GLN A 123 21.54 5.97 -45.51
CA GLN A 123 20.69 7.17 -45.59
C GLN A 123 20.28 7.67 -44.20
N LEU A 124 19.99 6.78 -43.26
CA LEU A 124 19.67 7.14 -41.88
C LEU A 124 20.88 7.71 -41.15
N GLU A 125 22.08 7.15 -41.34
CA GLU A 125 23.32 7.69 -40.77
C GLU A 125 23.61 9.11 -41.29
N GLU A 126 23.37 9.37 -42.57
CA GLU A 126 23.54 10.71 -43.15
C GLU A 126 22.53 11.70 -42.56
N GLN A 127 21.26 11.30 -42.37
CA GLN A 127 20.26 12.14 -41.71
C GLN A 127 20.59 12.43 -40.25
N ILE A 128 21.11 11.44 -39.51
CA ILE A 128 21.58 11.63 -38.14
C ILE A 128 22.73 12.64 -38.12
N ALA A 129 23.71 12.51 -39.02
CA ALA A 129 24.83 13.45 -39.09
C ALA A 129 24.37 14.89 -39.40
N GLN A 130 23.44 15.06 -40.34
CA GLN A 130 22.86 16.37 -40.67
C GLN A 130 22.09 16.96 -39.48
N LEU A 131 21.26 16.16 -38.81
CA LEU A 131 20.51 16.60 -37.63
C LEU A 131 21.42 16.94 -36.45
N GLU A 132 22.51 16.19 -36.25
CA GLU A 132 23.51 16.52 -35.23
C GLU A 132 24.23 17.84 -35.53
N GLN A 133 24.53 18.11 -36.81
CA GLN A 133 25.12 19.38 -37.23
C GLN A 133 24.15 20.55 -37.01
N ASP A 134 22.88 20.39 -37.39
CA ASP A 134 21.82 21.36 -37.11
C ASP A 134 21.65 21.62 -35.60
N LEU A 135 21.77 20.59 -34.76
CA LEU A 135 21.70 20.73 -33.31
C LEU A 135 22.92 21.45 -32.74
N ARG A 136 24.12 21.25 -33.30
CA ARG A 136 25.33 22.00 -32.93
C ARG A 136 25.20 23.48 -33.31
N ASP A 137 24.80 23.76 -34.55
CA ASP A 137 24.58 25.11 -35.05
C ASP A 137 23.50 25.87 -34.26
N ARG A 138 22.49 25.17 -33.75
CA ARG A 138 21.46 25.73 -32.86
C ARG A 138 21.96 25.95 -31.43
N LYS A 139 22.80 25.06 -30.89
CA LYS A 139 23.40 25.23 -29.56
C LYS A 139 24.34 26.44 -29.53
N ASP A 140 25.16 26.60 -30.55
CA ASP A 140 26.09 27.74 -30.64
C ASP A 140 25.37 29.08 -30.82
N LYS A 141 24.18 29.08 -31.44
CA LYS A 141 23.31 30.28 -31.55
C LYS A 141 22.48 30.56 -30.29
N SER A 142 22.39 29.64 -29.34
CA SER A 142 21.50 29.76 -28.16
C SER A 142 22.16 30.38 -26.93
N GLU A 143 23.47 30.66 -26.94
CA GLU A 143 24.15 31.37 -25.85
C GLU A 143 24.07 32.90 -26.01
N ALA A 144 22.91 33.42 -26.41
CA ALA A 144 22.66 34.85 -26.32
C ALA A 144 22.66 35.23 -24.83
N ASN A 145 23.77 35.80 -24.35
CA ASN A 145 23.85 36.39 -23.01
C ASN A 145 22.81 37.49 -22.92
N VAL A 146 21.88 37.34 -21.98
CA VAL A 146 20.80 38.30 -21.79
C VAL A 146 21.26 39.29 -20.72
N THR A 147 21.78 40.43 -21.16
CA THR A 147 22.15 41.53 -20.26
C THR A 147 20.90 42.30 -19.86
N VAL A 148 20.64 42.38 -18.57
CA VAL A 148 19.53 43.16 -18.04
C VAL A 148 20.04 44.58 -17.77
N LEU A 149 19.51 45.58 -18.49
CA LEU A 149 19.83 46.99 -18.24
C LEU A 149 18.81 47.63 -17.27
N PRO A 150 19.26 48.43 -16.29
CA PRO A 150 18.35 49.23 -15.48
C PRO A 150 17.67 50.30 -16.36
N GLN A 151 16.35 50.26 -16.46
CA GLN A 151 15.55 51.29 -17.14
C GLN A 151 14.54 51.90 -16.16
N GLY A 152 14.52 53.24 -16.07
CA GLY A 152 13.56 54.02 -15.28
C GLY A 152 14.16 54.95 -14.22
N SER A 153 13.43 56.03 -13.90
CA SER A 153 13.81 57.12 -12.98
C SER A 153 13.76 56.78 -11.48
N GLY A 154 13.78 55.50 -11.11
CA GLY A 154 13.56 55.00 -9.74
C GLY A 154 14.75 54.26 -9.12
N LEU A 155 15.97 54.73 -9.35
CA LEU A 155 17.24 54.02 -9.03
C LEU A 155 17.66 54.02 -7.55
N ASN A 156 16.80 54.41 -6.61
CA ASN A 156 17.15 54.51 -5.19
C ASN A 156 16.77 53.25 -4.39
N PHE A 157 16.88 52.06 -4.98
CA PHE A 157 16.64 50.80 -4.27
C PHE A 157 17.67 49.73 -4.65
N ASN A 158 17.88 48.78 -3.74
CA ASN A 158 18.81 47.66 -3.87
C ASN A 158 18.05 46.43 -4.38
N PRO A 159 18.16 46.07 -5.68
CA PRO A 159 17.50 44.90 -6.23
C PRO A 159 18.21 43.60 -5.87
N HIS A 160 17.46 42.64 -5.33
CA HIS A 160 17.88 41.25 -5.18
C HIS A 160 17.26 40.41 -6.30
N PHE A 161 18.09 39.84 -7.17
CA PHE A 161 17.62 39.15 -8.36
C PHE A 161 17.38 37.66 -8.13
N VAL A 162 16.18 37.22 -8.49
CA VAL A 162 15.77 35.80 -8.46
C VAL A 162 15.21 35.42 -9.83
N GLU A 163 15.87 34.47 -10.50
CA GLU A 163 15.41 33.92 -11.77
C GLU A 163 14.37 32.84 -11.55
N CYS A 164 13.24 32.92 -12.26
CA CYS A 164 12.17 31.94 -12.26
C CYS A 164 12.17 31.15 -13.58
N ALA A 165 12.38 29.83 -13.47
CA ALA A 165 12.22 28.85 -14.54
C ALA A 165 11.02 27.92 -14.24
N ALA A 166 10.71 26.97 -15.14
CA ALA A 166 9.54 26.09 -15.05
C ALA A 166 9.25 25.53 -13.64
N GLU A 167 10.20 24.80 -13.03
CA GLU A 167 10.00 24.12 -11.74
C GLU A 167 11.04 24.53 -10.67
N SER A 168 11.83 25.55 -10.97
CA SER A 168 12.93 25.96 -10.11
C SER A 168 13.18 27.44 -10.23
N PHE A 169 13.79 28.00 -9.20
CA PHE A 169 14.31 29.34 -9.21
C PHE A 169 15.80 29.36 -8.87
N VAL A 170 16.52 30.35 -9.40
CA VAL A 170 17.95 30.56 -9.16
C VAL A 170 18.11 31.89 -8.47
N MET A 171 18.83 31.91 -7.34
CA MET A 171 19.15 33.14 -6.64
C MET A 171 20.52 33.64 -7.12
N HIS A 172 20.56 34.86 -7.67
CA HIS A 172 21.81 35.47 -8.14
C HIS A 172 22.50 36.32 -7.06
N THR A 173 21.94 36.36 -5.84
CA THR A 173 22.51 37.06 -4.68
C THR A 173 23.70 36.33 -4.06
N GLU A 174 23.91 35.04 -4.38
CA GLU A 174 25.03 34.24 -3.86
C GLU A 174 25.90 33.67 -4.99
N THR A 175 27.22 33.65 -4.78
CA THR A 175 28.20 32.94 -5.62
C THR A 175 28.75 31.73 -4.86
N PRO A 176 28.52 30.47 -5.29
CA PRO A 176 27.91 30.03 -6.54
C PRO A 176 26.37 30.10 -6.56
N GLN A 177 25.81 30.37 -7.74
CA GLN A 177 24.37 30.48 -7.96
C GLN A 177 23.67 29.18 -7.56
N LYS A 178 22.72 29.28 -6.62
CA LYS A 178 22.01 28.11 -6.10
C LYS A 178 20.64 27.98 -6.75
N ARG A 179 20.44 26.86 -7.44
CA ARG A 179 19.15 26.46 -8.01
C ARG A 179 18.32 25.71 -6.97
N ILE A 180 17.10 26.17 -6.71
CA ILE A 180 16.17 25.60 -5.73
C ILE A 180 14.87 25.23 -6.45
N ARG A 181 14.30 24.06 -6.14
CA ARG A 181 12.99 23.67 -6.67
C ARG A 181 11.88 24.52 -6.07
N THR A 182 10.92 24.92 -6.87
CA THR A 182 9.80 25.79 -6.46
C THR A 182 8.98 25.18 -5.32
N ALA A 183 8.79 23.85 -5.33
CA ALA A 183 8.12 23.13 -4.24
C ALA A 183 8.78 23.31 -2.86
N ASN A 184 10.09 23.58 -2.84
CA ASN A 184 10.86 23.78 -1.62
C ASN A 184 11.00 25.26 -1.24
N ALA A 185 10.39 26.19 -1.98
CA ALA A 185 10.54 27.63 -1.76
C ALA A 185 10.17 28.06 -0.32
N ALA A 186 9.10 27.51 0.24
CA ALA A 186 8.64 27.83 1.59
C ALA A 186 9.54 27.28 2.71
N LYS A 187 10.38 26.28 2.41
CA LYS A 187 11.30 25.63 3.38
C LYS A 187 12.76 26.00 3.13
N ALA A 188 13.05 26.75 2.07
CA ALA A 188 14.39 27.11 1.71
C ALA A 188 14.91 28.22 2.64
N GLU A 189 15.69 27.85 3.65
CA GLU A 189 16.28 28.76 4.64
C GLU A 189 16.95 29.98 4.00
N LYS A 190 17.67 29.77 2.89
CA LYS A 190 18.33 30.85 2.16
C LYS A 190 17.37 31.84 1.49
N PHE A 191 16.26 31.34 0.95
CA PHE A 191 15.24 32.21 0.36
C PHE A 191 14.49 32.98 1.45
N ILE A 192 14.27 32.35 2.60
CA ILE A 192 13.71 33.01 3.79
C ILE A 192 14.66 34.11 4.30
N ALA A 193 15.96 33.84 4.39
CA ALA A 193 16.96 34.83 4.79
C ALA A 193 17.02 36.04 3.83
N LEU A 194 16.91 35.79 2.51
CA LEU A 194 16.83 36.86 1.51
C LEU A 194 15.54 37.69 1.67
N MET A 195 14.41 37.04 1.97
CA MET A 195 13.15 37.72 2.26
C MET A 195 13.22 38.53 3.56
N GLU A 196 13.89 38.05 4.61
CA GLU A 196 14.11 38.78 5.86
C GLU A 196 15.03 39.98 5.67
N LEU A 197 16.09 39.83 4.88
CA LEU A 197 16.96 40.94 4.49
C LEU A 197 16.16 42.01 3.73
N ALA A 198 15.35 41.60 2.76
CA ALA A 198 14.52 42.51 1.98
C ALA A 198 13.40 43.17 2.81
N ALA A 199 12.88 42.50 3.84
CA ALA A 199 11.87 43.05 4.74
C ALA A 199 12.45 44.09 5.72
N ASN A 200 13.67 43.86 6.20
CA ASN A 200 14.35 44.74 7.16
C ASN A 200 15.13 45.89 6.48
N GLY A 201 15.40 45.77 5.18
CA GLY A 201 16.11 46.74 4.39
C GLY A 201 15.26 47.97 4.05
N LYS A 202 15.78 49.18 4.31
CA LYS A 202 15.04 50.44 4.06
C LYS A 202 14.73 50.68 2.58
N ASN A 203 15.51 50.08 1.68
CA ASN A 203 15.44 50.24 0.23
C ASN A 203 15.70 48.93 -0.52
N ASP A 204 15.56 47.77 0.12
CA ASP A 204 15.77 46.47 -0.53
C ASP A 204 14.49 46.01 -1.22
N SER A 205 14.60 45.43 -2.43
CA SER A 205 13.47 44.92 -3.19
C SER A 205 13.86 43.64 -3.92
N ILE A 206 12.95 42.67 -3.98
CA ILE A 206 13.17 41.43 -4.73
C ILE A 206 12.69 41.63 -6.18
N VAL A 207 13.56 41.43 -7.16
CA VAL A 207 13.23 41.50 -8.58
C VAL A 207 13.23 40.09 -9.16
N PHE A 208 12.06 39.66 -9.61
CA PHE A 208 11.88 38.37 -10.24
C PHE A 208 12.14 38.45 -11.74
N LEU A 209 13.16 37.73 -12.20
CA LEU A 209 13.49 37.55 -13.61
C LEU A 209 12.68 36.37 -14.15
N VAL A 210 11.62 36.64 -14.91
CA VAL A 210 10.66 35.62 -15.34
C VAL A 210 10.96 35.18 -16.76
N ARG A 211 11.37 33.93 -16.95
CA ARG A 211 11.49 33.31 -18.27
C ARG A 211 10.13 32.93 -18.85
N SER A 212 10.08 32.61 -20.14
CA SER A 212 8.85 32.21 -20.86
C SER A 212 8.07 31.08 -20.18
N ASP A 213 8.78 30.15 -19.54
CA ASP A 213 8.25 28.97 -18.85
C ASP A 213 8.11 29.17 -17.32
N GLY A 214 8.63 30.27 -16.76
CA GLY A 214 8.75 30.49 -15.32
C GLY A 214 7.56 31.16 -14.63
N LEU A 215 6.45 31.38 -15.33
CA LEU A 215 5.31 32.15 -14.81
C LEU A 215 4.65 31.50 -13.58
N GLY A 216 4.58 30.16 -13.55
CA GLY A 216 4.06 29.41 -12.40
C GLY A 216 4.90 29.62 -11.15
N THR A 217 6.22 29.48 -11.29
CA THR A 217 7.19 29.74 -10.21
C THR A 217 7.11 31.18 -9.70
N PHE A 218 7.01 32.16 -10.60
CA PHE A 218 6.85 33.57 -10.21
C PHE A 218 5.61 33.80 -9.34
N ARG A 219 4.44 33.25 -9.70
CA ARG A 219 3.20 33.43 -8.93
C ARG A 219 3.34 32.89 -7.51
N THR A 220 3.98 31.73 -7.36
CA THR A 220 4.22 31.10 -6.05
C THR A 220 5.16 31.95 -5.19
N LEU A 221 6.29 32.38 -5.74
CA LEU A 221 7.27 33.21 -5.01
C LEU A 221 6.71 34.60 -4.68
N LYS A 222 5.98 35.21 -5.61
CA LYS A 222 5.27 36.48 -5.37
C LYS A 222 4.29 36.34 -4.22
N GLY A 223 3.52 35.26 -4.16
CA GLY A 223 2.59 35.00 -3.06
C GLY A 223 3.30 34.93 -1.70
N LEU A 224 4.47 34.30 -1.62
CA LEU A 224 5.29 34.26 -0.41
C LEU A 224 5.81 35.64 0.01
N CYS A 225 6.22 36.47 -0.96
CA CYS A 225 6.67 37.84 -0.70
C CYS A 225 5.51 38.77 -0.29
N ASP A 226 4.35 38.66 -0.93
CA ASP A 226 3.16 39.45 -0.63
C ASP A 226 2.66 39.18 0.80
N GLN A 227 2.67 37.91 1.25
CA GLN A 227 2.31 37.52 2.63
C GLN A 227 3.17 38.21 3.68
N ARG A 228 4.43 38.52 3.34
CA ARG A 228 5.39 39.18 4.23
C ARG A 228 5.49 40.69 3.97
N SER A 229 4.63 41.25 3.12
CA SER A 229 4.63 42.67 2.72
C SER A 229 5.98 43.16 2.16
N ILE A 230 6.70 42.28 1.46
CA ILE A 230 8.02 42.60 0.87
C ILE A 230 7.82 43.28 -0.49
N ARG A 231 8.57 44.36 -0.74
CA ARG A 231 8.58 45.04 -2.03
C ARG A 231 9.12 44.10 -3.12
N ASN A 232 8.31 43.84 -4.15
CA ASN A 232 8.66 42.97 -5.25
C ASN A 232 8.43 43.61 -6.63
N GLY A 233 9.20 43.17 -7.62
CA GLY A 233 9.11 43.59 -9.01
C GLY A 233 9.21 42.40 -9.96
N LYS A 234 8.68 42.55 -11.18
CA LYS A 234 8.77 41.54 -12.24
C LYS A 234 9.53 42.10 -13.42
N LEU A 235 10.41 41.31 -14.00
CA LEU A 235 11.11 41.64 -15.23
C LEU A 235 11.10 40.42 -16.16
N PRO A 236 10.42 40.50 -17.32
CA PRO A 236 10.45 39.42 -18.29
C PRO A 236 11.84 39.31 -18.93
N VAL A 237 12.40 38.11 -18.97
CA VAL A 237 13.68 37.82 -19.62
C VAL A 237 13.40 37.06 -20.91
N VAL A 238 13.94 37.58 -22.01
CA VAL A 238 13.80 36.95 -23.34
C VAL A 238 14.94 35.94 -23.54
N GLY A 239 14.59 34.69 -23.85
CA GLY A 239 15.56 33.63 -24.13
C GLY A 239 15.94 32.74 -22.94
N GLN A 240 16.71 31.68 -23.23
CA GLN A 240 17.18 30.65 -22.28
C GLN A 240 18.67 30.78 -21.94
N GLY A 241 19.32 31.85 -22.42
CA GLY A 241 20.75 32.11 -22.19
C GLY A 241 21.09 32.47 -20.75
N ARG A 242 22.39 32.49 -20.43
CA ARG A 242 22.89 32.92 -19.12
C ARG A 242 22.56 34.39 -18.90
N ILE A 243 22.07 34.72 -17.72
CA ILE A 243 21.73 36.09 -17.35
C ILE A 243 22.99 36.75 -16.81
N ASP A 244 23.39 37.87 -17.41
CA ASP A 244 24.44 38.72 -16.89
C ASP A 244 23.83 39.93 -16.17
N LEU A 245 24.17 40.06 -14.88
CA LEU A 245 23.70 41.11 -13.97
C LEU A 245 24.83 42.10 -13.62
N SER A 246 25.97 42.03 -14.30
CA SER A 246 27.15 42.89 -14.14
C SER A 246 26.80 44.38 -14.03
N ALA A 247 25.86 44.85 -14.85
CA ALA A 247 25.37 46.24 -14.87
C ALA A 247 24.72 46.73 -13.55
N PHE A 248 24.28 45.83 -12.67
CA PHE A 248 23.71 46.18 -11.36
C PHE A 248 24.73 46.13 -10.23
N THR A 249 25.83 45.38 -10.39
CA THR A 249 26.92 45.28 -9.41
C THR A 249 27.98 46.36 -9.54
N GLU A 250 28.11 47.01 -10.70
CA GLU A 250 29.16 48.01 -10.98
C GLU A 250 28.94 49.39 -10.33
N LYS A 251 27.81 49.66 -9.66
CA LYS A 251 27.67 50.85 -8.80
C LYS A 251 28.25 50.63 -7.40
N LYS A 252 29.56 50.43 -7.35
CA LYS A 252 30.39 50.83 -6.21
C LYS A 252 31.48 51.77 -6.72
N ASN A 253 31.13 53.06 -6.79
CA ASN A 253 32.04 54.19 -6.64
C ASN A 253 31.28 55.26 -5.86
#